data_AF-S5LWT8-F1
#
_entry.id   AF-S5LWT8-F1
#
_cell.length_a   1.000
_cell.length_b   1.000
_cell.length_c   1.000
_cell.angle_alpha   90.00
_cell.angle_beta   90.00
_cell.angle_gamma   90.00
#
_symmetry.space_group_name_H-M   'P 1'
#
loop_
_entity.id
_entity.type
_entity.pdbx_description
1 polymer ?
#
loop_
_entity_poly.entity_id
_entity_poly.type
_entity_poly.pdbx_seq_one_letter_code
_entity_poly.pdbx_strand_id
1 'polypeptide(L)'
;MRIIPYELYKYSPDLCLTALRKEFGMYDYCLNVNPNNKAMQPFLDLKRNYFNMLIFKWVEEMTKRGHYINTFHSFYAENNSFEPIKTDFFLILECIIQWDLKDFYPYNTKLKWYEISLEYLKNSDYKDSDFSLEKYSHLLEWYKNNFMSLNNSNNLKPKNLDILKVIEYFKIFLL
;
A
#
# COMPACT_ATOMS: atom_id res chain seq x y z
N MET A 1 -10.66 -7.67 7.83
CA MET A 1 -9.48 -6.84 7.53
C MET A 1 -8.60 -6.83 8.77
N ARG A 2 -7.33 -7.28 8.69
CA ARG A 2 -6.41 -7.24 9.83
C ARG A 2 -5.54 -6.00 9.64
N ILE A 3 -6.03 -4.84 10.06
CA ILE A 3 -5.20 -3.65 10.13
C ILE A 3 -4.26 -3.83 11.31
N ILE A 4 -2.96 -3.94 11.02
CA ILE A 4 -1.96 -3.95 12.08
C ILE A 4 -1.53 -2.49 12.31
N PRO A 5 -1.61 -2.00 13.55
CA PRO A 5 -1.09 -0.70 13.97
C PRO A 5 0.33 -0.43 13.44
N TYR A 6 0.59 0.78 12.93
CA TYR A 6 1.97 1.18 12.58
C TYR A 6 2.88 1.16 13.82
N GLU A 7 2.35 1.32 15.02
CA GLU A 7 3.14 1.31 16.26
C GLU A 7 3.59 -0.10 16.66
N LEU A 8 2.86 -1.12 16.21
CA LEU A 8 3.26 -2.52 16.39
C LEU A 8 4.32 -2.96 15.36
N TYR A 9 4.64 -2.06 14.43
CA TYR A 9 5.56 -2.32 13.34
C TYR A 9 6.98 -2.64 13.81
N LYS A 10 7.47 -1.94 14.84
CA LYS A 10 8.78 -2.22 15.45
C LYS A 10 8.91 -3.64 16.03
N TYR A 11 7.79 -4.27 16.37
CA TYR A 11 7.78 -5.60 16.98
C TYR A 11 7.53 -6.72 15.96
N SER A 12 6.94 -6.39 14.80
CA SER A 12 6.67 -7.38 13.75
C SER A 12 6.70 -6.76 12.35
N PRO A 13 7.87 -6.28 11.90
CA PRO A 13 7.96 -5.44 10.72
C PRO A 13 7.44 -6.14 9.45
N ASP A 14 7.88 -7.36 9.19
CA ASP A 14 7.52 -8.08 7.98
C ASP A 14 6.01 -8.37 7.88
N LEU A 15 5.37 -8.76 8.99
CA LEU A 15 3.94 -9.06 9.02
C LEU A 15 3.10 -7.80 8.85
N CYS A 16 3.52 -6.68 9.47
CA CYS A 16 2.85 -5.40 9.33
C CYS A 16 2.96 -4.88 7.89
N LEU A 17 4.16 -4.85 7.30
CA LEU A 17 4.35 -4.46 5.90
C LEU A 17 3.54 -5.31 4.94
N THR A 18 3.52 -6.63 5.17
CA THR A 18 2.77 -7.56 4.33
C THR A 18 1.27 -7.31 4.43
N ALA A 19 0.75 -7.02 5.63
CA ALA A 19 -0.65 -6.65 5.82
C ALA A 19 -0.97 -5.33 5.11
N LEU A 20 -0.14 -4.31 5.30
CA LEU A 20 -0.32 -3.00 4.72
C LEU A 20 -0.29 -3.01 3.18
N ARG A 21 0.63 -3.79 2.60
CA ARG A 21 0.69 -4.03 1.16
C ARG A 21 -0.60 -4.63 0.60
N LYS A 22 -1.26 -5.54 1.34
CA LYS A 22 -2.52 -6.14 0.89
C LYS A 22 -3.65 -5.12 0.81
N GLU A 23 -3.62 -4.08 1.64
CA GLU A 23 -4.66 -3.05 1.67
C GLU A 23 -4.42 -1.99 0.58
N PHE A 24 -3.16 -1.68 0.27
CA PHE A 24 -2.80 -0.70 -0.76
C PHE A 24 -3.24 -1.17 -2.15
N GLY A 25 -4.12 -0.41 -2.82
CA GLY A 25 -4.65 -0.74 -4.15
C GLY A 25 -5.71 -1.85 -4.17
N MET A 26 -6.04 -2.46 -3.01
CA MET A 26 -7.22 -3.31 -2.90
C MET A 26 -8.49 -2.52 -3.19
N TYR A 27 -8.57 -1.26 -2.75
CA TYR A 27 -9.72 -0.39 -3.04
C TYR A 27 -9.83 -0.05 -4.51
N ASP A 28 -8.70 0.29 -5.17
CA ASP A 28 -8.63 0.47 -6.62
C ASP A 28 -9.15 -0.81 -7.33
N TYR A 29 -8.65 -1.99 -6.94
CA TYR A 29 -9.10 -3.26 -7.50
C TYR A 29 -10.60 -3.51 -7.26
N CYS A 30 -11.07 -3.39 -6.03
CA CYS A 30 -12.47 -3.62 -5.66
C CYS A 30 -13.43 -2.71 -6.41
N LEU A 31 -13.05 -1.44 -6.65
CA LEU A 31 -13.89 -0.49 -7.36
C LEU A 31 -13.79 -0.60 -8.88
N ASN A 32 -12.69 -1.11 -9.42
CA ASN A 32 -12.66 -1.54 -10.83
C ASN A 32 -13.59 -2.74 -11.07
N VAL A 33 -13.65 -3.70 -10.13
CA VAL A 33 -14.51 -4.88 -10.23
C VAL A 33 -15.98 -4.56 -9.92
N ASN A 34 -16.23 -3.72 -8.91
CA ASN A 34 -17.57 -3.28 -8.52
C ASN A 34 -17.61 -1.76 -8.31
N PRO A 35 -17.79 -0.98 -9.41
CA PRO A 35 -17.77 0.48 -9.37
C PRO A 35 -18.82 1.12 -8.46
N ASN A 36 -19.92 0.41 -8.19
CA ASN A 36 -21.03 0.91 -7.38
C ASN A 36 -20.85 0.60 -5.88
N ASN A 37 -19.72 0.04 -5.46
CA ASN A 37 -19.46 -0.27 -4.06
C ASN A 37 -19.17 1.01 -3.25
N LYS A 38 -20.23 1.73 -2.89
CA LYS A 38 -20.17 2.98 -2.10
C LYS A 38 -19.46 2.80 -0.75
N ALA A 39 -19.40 1.59 -0.20
CA ALA A 39 -18.69 1.32 1.04
C ALA A 39 -17.17 1.46 0.88
N MET A 40 -16.61 1.30 -0.33
CA MET A 40 -15.17 1.45 -0.57
C MET A 40 -14.75 2.89 -0.88
N GLN A 41 -15.68 3.76 -1.27
CA GLN A 41 -15.39 5.14 -1.67
C GLN A 41 -14.69 5.97 -0.57
N PRO A 42 -15.11 5.93 0.72
CA PRO A 42 -14.44 6.70 1.76
C PRO A 42 -12.96 6.35 1.95
N PHE A 43 -12.56 5.11 1.63
CA PHE A 43 -11.16 4.71 1.68
C PHE A 43 -10.37 5.33 0.51
N LEU A 44 -10.92 5.38 -0.71
CA LEU A 44 -10.28 6.12 -1.80
C LEU A 44 -10.19 7.63 -1.54
N ASP A 45 -11.17 8.21 -0.85
CA ASP A 45 -11.17 9.64 -0.51
C ASP A 45 -9.98 10.00 0.41
N LEU A 46 -9.46 9.03 1.17
CA LEU A 46 -8.21 9.14 1.93
C LEU A 46 -6.95 9.08 1.05
N LYS A 47 -7.12 8.98 -0.28
CA LYS A 47 -6.08 8.71 -1.27
C LYS A 47 -5.33 7.42 -0.92
N ARG A 48 -4.12 7.24 -1.44
CA ARG A 48 -3.26 6.09 -1.13
C ARG A 48 -2.37 6.33 0.09
N ASN A 49 -2.81 7.19 1.02
CA ASN A 49 -2.16 7.42 2.31
C ASN A 49 -2.86 6.60 3.42
N TYR A 50 -3.11 5.33 3.13
CA TYR A 50 -3.84 4.42 4.02
C TYR A 50 -3.15 4.17 5.35
N PHE A 51 -1.85 4.43 5.42
CA PHE A 51 -1.02 4.26 6.59
C PHE A 51 -1.22 5.39 7.62
N ASN A 52 -1.93 6.45 7.23
CA ASN A 52 -2.39 7.50 8.14
C ASN A 52 -3.75 7.16 8.81
N MET A 53 -4.32 5.98 8.55
CA MET A 53 -5.39 5.46 9.39
C MET A 53 -4.77 4.92 10.67
N LEU A 54 -4.58 5.84 11.62
CA LEU A 54 -4.52 5.53 13.03
C LEU A 54 -5.66 4.55 13.32
N ILE A 55 -5.39 3.48 14.08
CA ILE A 55 -6.40 2.47 14.45
C ILE A 55 -7.67 3.14 14.93
N PHE A 56 -7.53 4.27 15.63
CA PHE A 56 -8.63 5.13 16.04
C PHE A 56 -9.59 5.50 14.90
N LYS A 57 -9.10 6.06 13.78
CA LYS A 57 -9.94 6.42 12.62
C LYS A 57 -10.55 5.19 11.96
N TRP A 58 -9.83 4.07 11.95
CA TRP A 58 -10.39 2.80 11.47
C TRP A 58 -11.51 2.29 12.37
N VAL A 59 -11.31 2.35 13.67
CA VAL A 59 -12.29 1.97 14.71
C VAL A 59 -13.51 2.86 14.61
N GLU A 60 -13.34 4.18 14.48
CA GLU A 60 -14.45 5.13 14.26
C GLU A 60 -15.27 4.75 13.02
N GLU A 61 -14.61 4.53 11.89
CA GLU A 61 -15.30 4.23 10.62
C GLU A 61 -16.00 2.85 10.66
N MET A 62 -15.38 1.84 11.27
CA MET A 62 -16.00 0.52 11.46
C MET A 62 -17.19 0.58 12.42
N THR A 63 -17.08 1.36 13.49
CA THR A 63 -18.17 1.57 14.47
C THR A 63 -19.36 2.25 13.79
N LYS A 64 -19.10 3.33 13.04
CA LYS A 64 -20.13 4.06 12.28
C LYS A 64 -20.89 3.15 11.30
N ARG A 65 -20.23 2.14 10.76
CA ARG A 65 -20.80 1.17 9.80
C ARG A 65 -21.45 -0.05 10.48
N GLY A 66 -21.42 -0.15 11.80
CA GLY A 66 -21.92 -1.30 12.54
C GLY A 66 -21.12 -2.59 12.29
N HIS A 67 -19.84 -2.47 11.92
CA HIS A 67 -18.97 -3.62 11.72
C HIS A 67 -18.33 -4.07 13.04
N TYR A 68 -18.08 -5.37 13.15
CA TYR A 68 -17.39 -5.94 14.32
C TYR A 68 -15.95 -5.43 14.40
N ILE A 69 -15.61 -4.90 15.58
CA ILE A 69 -14.26 -4.51 15.97
C ILE A 69 -13.83 -5.45 17.08
N ASN A 70 -12.66 -6.08 16.91
CA ASN A 70 -12.12 -6.93 17.96
C ASN A 70 -11.74 -6.05 19.17
N THR A 71 -12.10 -6.51 20.37
CA THR A 71 -11.88 -5.84 21.66
C THR A 71 -10.45 -5.35 21.86
N PHE A 72 -9.45 -6.05 21.33
CA PHE A 72 -8.06 -5.59 21.33
C PHE A 72 -7.89 -4.24 20.62
N HIS A 73 -8.47 -4.06 19.43
CA HIS A 73 -8.30 -2.83 18.65
C HIS A 73 -9.04 -1.66 19.29
N SER A 74 -10.24 -1.89 19.83
CA SER A 74 -10.98 -0.86 20.58
C SER A 74 -10.23 -0.46 21.84
N PHE A 75 -9.82 -1.42 22.66
CA PHE A 75 -9.04 -1.16 23.87
C PHE A 75 -7.73 -0.44 23.56
N TYR A 76 -7.00 -0.89 22.55
CA TYR A 76 -5.75 -0.25 22.16
C TYR A 76 -5.97 1.18 21.64
N ALA A 77 -7.03 1.42 20.86
CA ALA A 77 -7.38 2.75 20.38
C ALA A 77 -7.81 3.71 21.49
N GLU A 78 -8.50 3.23 22.53
CA GLU A 78 -8.97 4.04 23.66
C GLU A 78 -7.84 4.43 24.62
N ASN A 79 -6.81 3.57 24.74
CA ASN A 79 -5.76 3.70 25.76
C ASN A 79 -4.45 4.28 25.24
N ASN A 80 -4.35 4.62 23.95
CA ASN A 80 -3.13 5.16 23.35
C ASN A 80 -3.42 6.42 22.55
N SER A 81 -2.46 7.35 22.56
CA SER A 81 -2.43 8.50 21.66
C SER A 81 -1.65 8.17 20.40
N PHE A 82 -2.08 8.72 19.27
CA PHE A 82 -1.55 8.37 17.97
C PHE A 82 -1.14 9.62 17.19
N GLU A 83 0.03 9.58 16.57
CA GLU A 83 0.47 10.65 15.67
C GLU A 83 0.27 10.24 14.21
N PRO A 84 -0.28 11.11 13.35
CA PRO A 84 -0.32 10.89 11.91
C PRO A 84 1.07 10.62 11.34
N ILE A 85 1.26 9.43 10.75
CA ILE A 85 2.52 9.06 10.10
C ILE A 85 2.28 9.00 8.60
N LYS A 86 3.18 9.64 7.83
CA LYS A 86 3.17 9.51 6.38
C LYS A 86 3.68 8.13 5.99
N THR A 87 3.00 7.55 5.02
CA THR A 87 3.46 6.33 4.36
C THR A 87 4.83 6.55 3.74
N ASP A 88 5.78 5.61 3.94
CA ASP A 88 7.07 5.61 3.26
C ASP A 88 6.88 5.46 1.73
N PHE A 89 7.59 6.30 0.97
CA PHE A 89 7.49 6.32 -0.49
C PHE A 89 7.85 4.98 -1.14
N PHE A 90 8.88 4.27 -0.66
CA PHE A 90 9.33 3.02 -1.28
C PHE A 90 8.32 1.92 -1.10
N LEU A 91 7.57 1.93 0.01
CA LEU A 91 6.45 1.01 0.20
C LEU A 91 5.31 1.29 -0.79
N ILE A 92 4.98 2.57 -1.01
CA ILE A 92 4.03 2.97 -2.05
C ILE A 92 4.51 2.51 -3.43
N LEU A 93 5.78 2.75 -3.74
CA LEU A 93 6.37 2.39 -5.03
C LEU A 93 6.34 0.87 -5.27
N GLU A 94 6.65 0.06 -4.25
CA GLU A 94 6.54 -1.40 -4.35
C GLU A 94 5.12 -1.86 -4.67
N CYS A 95 4.13 -1.28 -3.99
CA CYS A 95 2.75 -1.63 -4.25
C CYS A 95 2.32 -1.22 -5.67
N ILE A 96 2.72 -0.03 -6.12
CA ILE A 96 2.46 0.46 -7.48
C ILE A 96 3.07 -0.49 -8.53
N ILE A 97 4.33 -0.88 -8.36
CA ILE A 97 5.04 -1.85 -9.23
C ILE A 97 4.28 -3.16 -9.29
N GLN A 98 3.82 -3.67 -8.15
CA GLN A 98 3.09 -4.92 -8.10
C GLN A 98 1.75 -4.84 -8.86
N TRP A 99 1.05 -3.71 -8.77
CA TRP A 99 -0.23 -3.51 -9.46
C TRP A 99 -0.05 -3.32 -10.97
N ASP A 100 0.99 -2.61 -11.37
CA ASP A 100 1.35 -2.43 -12.78
C ASP A 100 1.71 -3.78 -13.42
N LEU A 101 2.54 -4.60 -12.74
CA LEU A 101 2.89 -5.96 -13.20
C LEU A 101 1.69 -6.92 -13.31
N LYS A 102 0.57 -6.61 -12.65
CA LYS A 102 -0.67 -7.41 -12.70
C LYS A 102 -1.71 -6.80 -13.66
N ASP A 103 -1.31 -5.79 -14.45
CA ASP A 103 -2.18 -5.07 -15.38
C ASP A 103 -3.42 -4.45 -14.72
N PHE A 104 -3.29 -4.02 -13.46
CA PHE A 104 -4.37 -3.32 -12.76
C PHE A 104 -4.41 -1.85 -13.15
N TYR A 105 -5.60 -1.29 -13.26
CA TYR A 105 -5.77 0.13 -13.59
C TYR A 105 -6.05 0.96 -12.33
N PRO A 106 -5.46 2.15 -12.21
CA PRO A 106 -5.87 3.12 -11.19
C PRO A 106 -7.34 3.48 -11.33
N TYR A 107 -8.11 3.44 -10.23
CA TYR A 107 -9.52 3.76 -10.25
C TYR A 107 -9.75 5.26 -10.38
N ASN A 108 -10.75 5.65 -11.18
CA ASN A 108 -11.27 7.02 -11.33
C ASN A 108 -10.18 8.08 -11.62
N THR A 109 -9.17 7.72 -12.40
CA THR A 109 -8.15 8.65 -12.89
C THR A 109 -7.68 8.25 -14.28
N LYS A 110 -7.13 9.22 -15.02
CA LYS A 110 -6.48 9.00 -16.31
C LYS A 110 -4.97 8.76 -16.17
N LEU A 111 -4.44 8.94 -14.96
CA LEU A 111 -3.03 8.74 -14.67
C LEU A 111 -2.66 7.25 -14.72
N LYS A 112 -1.47 6.97 -15.24
CA LYS A 112 -0.79 5.68 -15.14
C LYS A 112 -0.11 5.54 -13.77
N TRP A 113 0.24 4.30 -13.43
CA TRP A 113 0.95 3.97 -12.19
C TRP A 113 2.26 4.74 -12.00
N TYR A 114 3.06 4.90 -13.06
CA TYR A 114 4.26 5.73 -13.03
C TYR A 114 3.97 7.21 -12.70
N GLU A 115 2.91 7.78 -13.23
CA GLU A 115 2.55 9.18 -12.96
C GLU A 115 2.09 9.34 -11.50
N ILE A 116 1.36 8.35 -10.98
CA ILE A 116 0.96 8.29 -9.57
C ILE A 116 2.20 8.19 -8.67
N SER A 117 3.18 7.34 -8.99
CA SER A 117 4.40 7.22 -8.19
C SER A 117 5.20 8.52 -8.17
N LEU A 118 5.26 9.27 -9.28
CA LEU A 118 5.84 10.61 -9.31
C LEU A 118 5.13 11.60 -8.38
N GLU A 119 3.80 11.58 -8.30
CA GLU A 119 3.06 12.42 -7.36
C GLU A 119 3.42 12.12 -5.91
N TYR A 120 3.56 10.83 -5.56
CA TYR A 120 3.98 10.44 -4.21
C TYR A 120 5.44 10.82 -3.92
N LEU A 121 6.33 10.64 -4.88
CA LEU A 121 7.74 11.02 -4.76
C LEU A 121 7.88 12.51 -4.43
N LYS A 122 7.20 13.38 -5.19
CA LYS A 122 7.24 14.85 -4.99
C LYS A 122 6.78 15.31 -3.61
N ASN A 123 5.92 14.52 -2.96
CA ASN A 123 5.38 14.81 -1.63
C ASN A 123 6.11 14.06 -0.49
N SER A 124 7.17 13.33 -0.83
CA SER A 124 7.99 12.55 0.11
C SER A 124 9.30 13.27 0.45
N ASP A 125 10.02 12.73 1.41
CA ASP A 125 11.35 13.20 1.79
C ASP A 125 12.41 12.92 0.70
N TYR A 126 12.06 12.15 -0.32
CA TYR A 126 12.93 11.75 -1.44
C TYR A 126 12.65 12.51 -2.74
N LYS A 127 11.92 13.63 -2.67
CA LYS A 127 11.47 14.42 -3.84
C LYS A 127 12.56 14.78 -4.86
N ASP A 128 13.82 14.83 -4.43
CA ASP A 128 14.98 15.20 -5.26
C ASP A 128 15.64 13.99 -5.94
N SER A 129 15.07 12.77 -5.78
CA SER A 129 15.59 11.58 -6.46
C SER A 129 15.41 11.70 -7.98
N ASP A 130 16.40 11.23 -8.74
CA ASP A 130 16.37 11.17 -10.20
C ASP A 130 15.51 9.98 -10.68
N PHE A 131 14.24 9.94 -10.27
CA PHE A 131 13.32 8.86 -10.62
C PHE A 131 12.71 9.11 -12.00
N SER A 132 13.21 8.38 -12.99
CA SER A 132 12.76 8.43 -14.39
C SER A 132 11.92 7.21 -14.77
N LEU A 133 11.25 7.27 -15.93
CA LEU A 133 10.50 6.15 -16.48
C LEU A 133 11.39 4.93 -16.77
N GLU A 134 12.65 5.18 -17.15
CA GLU A 134 13.65 4.12 -17.36
C GLU A 134 13.96 3.42 -16.03
N LYS A 135 14.24 4.17 -14.96
CA LYS A 135 14.46 3.60 -13.62
C LYS A 135 13.23 2.84 -13.13
N TYR A 136 12.03 3.40 -13.32
CA TYR A 136 10.79 2.72 -13.00
C TYR A 136 10.65 1.38 -13.74
N SER A 137 10.93 1.36 -15.05
CA SER A 137 10.87 0.14 -15.86
C SER A 137 11.92 -0.90 -15.42
N HIS A 138 13.11 -0.46 -15.03
CA HIS A 138 14.13 -1.33 -14.44
C HIS A 138 13.66 -1.94 -13.12
N LEU A 139 13.07 -1.14 -12.23
CA LEU A 139 12.52 -1.63 -10.97
C LEU A 139 11.38 -2.64 -11.17
N LEU A 140 10.50 -2.41 -12.15
CA LEU A 140 9.46 -3.37 -12.55
C LEU A 140 10.06 -4.72 -12.93
N GLU A 141 11.04 -4.72 -13.83
CA GLU A 141 11.67 -5.94 -14.34
C GLU A 141 12.45 -6.67 -13.23
N TRP A 142 13.23 -5.93 -12.43
CA TRP A 142 13.93 -6.49 -11.28
C TRP A 142 12.95 -7.13 -10.29
N TYR A 143 11.86 -6.43 -9.92
CA TYR A 143 10.87 -6.95 -8.98
C TYR A 143 10.19 -8.20 -9.53
N LYS A 144 9.82 -8.18 -10.81
CA LYS A 144 9.21 -9.33 -11.51
C LYS A 144 10.11 -10.57 -11.44
N ASN A 145 11.39 -10.41 -11.75
CA ASN A 145 12.34 -11.53 -11.82
C ASN A 145 12.70 -12.10 -10.45
N ASN A 146 12.68 -11.28 -9.39
CA ASN A 146 13.09 -11.70 -8.05
C ASN A 146 11.92 -12.18 -7.18
N PHE A 147 10.73 -11.56 -7.33
CA PHE A 147 9.63 -11.73 -6.36
C PHE A 147 8.31 -12.14 -6.98
N MET A 148 8.21 -12.33 -8.30
CA MET A 148 6.97 -12.71 -8.96
C MET A 148 7.10 -14.04 -9.71
N SER A 149 6.03 -14.82 -9.70
CA SER A 149 5.92 -16.05 -10.49
C SER A 149 4.47 -16.29 -10.90
N LEU A 150 4.27 -16.93 -12.05
CA LEU A 150 2.95 -17.38 -12.46
C LEU A 150 2.48 -18.52 -11.57
N ASN A 151 1.21 -18.47 -11.15
CA ASN A 151 0.57 -19.60 -10.49
C ASN A 151 -0.03 -20.58 -11.52
N ASN A 152 -0.61 -21.68 -11.04
CA ASN A 152 -1.24 -22.70 -11.88
C ASN A 152 -2.42 -22.17 -12.73
N SER A 153 -2.96 -21.01 -12.39
CA SER A 153 -4.03 -20.34 -13.15
C SER A 153 -3.48 -19.23 -14.06
N ASN A 154 -2.18 -19.23 -14.34
CA ASN A 154 -1.48 -18.25 -15.16
C ASN A 154 -1.60 -16.80 -14.66
N ASN A 155 -1.83 -16.61 -13.36
CA ASN A 155 -1.88 -15.30 -12.74
C ASN A 155 -0.54 -15.00 -12.04
N LEU A 156 -0.01 -13.80 -12.24
CA LEU A 156 1.22 -13.36 -11.58
C LEU A 156 1.00 -13.17 -10.07
N LYS A 157 1.76 -13.89 -9.25
CA LYS A 157 1.68 -13.86 -7.78
C LYS A 157 3.05 -13.64 -7.16
N PRO A 158 3.11 -12.96 -6.00
CA PRO A 158 4.35 -12.87 -5.23
C PRO A 158 4.86 -14.25 -4.83
N LYS A 159 6.19 -14.43 -4.88
CA LYS A 159 6.91 -15.62 -4.45
C LYS A 159 8.02 -15.20 -3.50
N ASN A 160 8.01 -15.75 -2.28
CA ASN A 160 9.04 -15.50 -1.25
C ASN A 160 9.39 -14.00 -1.08
N LEU A 161 8.37 -13.14 -1.10
CA LEU A 161 8.57 -11.70 -1.02
C LEU A 161 9.19 -11.33 0.33
N ASP A 162 10.33 -10.67 0.24
CA ASP A 162 11.02 -10.02 1.36
C ASP A 162 10.98 -8.52 1.12
N ILE A 163 10.03 -7.86 1.78
CA ILE A 163 9.72 -6.46 1.55
C ILE A 163 10.85 -5.53 2.02
N LEU A 164 11.61 -5.93 3.05
CA LEU A 164 12.76 -5.15 3.50
C LEU A 164 13.84 -5.12 2.43
N LYS A 165 14.13 -6.26 1.79
CA LYS A 165 15.07 -6.32 0.65
C LYS A 165 14.60 -5.49 -0.54
N VAL A 166 13.30 -5.47 -0.82
CA VAL A 166 12.75 -4.63 -1.91
C VAL A 166 12.96 -3.15 -1.60
N ILE A 167 12.59 -2.70 -0.40
CA ILE A 167 12.75 -1.30 0.02
C ILE A 167 14.23 -0.91 0.03
N GLU A 168 15.12 -1.77 0.52
CA GLU A 168 16.56 -1.54 0.53
C GLU A 168 17.12 -1.40 -0.89
N TYR A 169 16.76 -2.30 -1.80
CA TYR A 169 17.19 -2.22 -3.20
C TYR A 169 16.68 -0.95 -3.88
N PHE A 170 15.41 -0.60 -3.69
CA PHE A 170 14.83 0.62 -4.28
C PHE A 170 15.53 1.87 -3.76
N LYS A 171 15.85 1.92 -2.46
CA LYS A 171 16.62 3.02 -1.87
C LYS A 171 17.99 3.16 -2.52
N ILE A 172 18.76 2.08 -2.60
CA ILE A 172 20.11 2.07 -3.18
C ILE A 172 20.10 2.45 -4.66
N PHE A 173 19.05 2.06 -5.39
CA PHE A 173 18.97 2.32 -6.84
C PHE A 173 18.51 3.74 -7.18
N LEU A 174 17.69 4.36 -6.31
CA LEU A 174 17.07 5.67 -6.58
C LEU A 174 17.76 6.84 -5.89
N LEU A 175 18.50 6.60 -4.80
CA LEU A 175 19.23 7.61 -4.02
C LEU A 175 20.73 7.49 -4.25
#